data_AF-A0A9J7HTA5-F1
#
_entry.id   AF-A0A9J7HTA5-F1
#
_cell.length_a   1.000
_cell.length_b   1.000
_cell.length_c   1.000
_cell.angle_alpha   90.00
_cell.angle_beta   90.00
_cell.angle_gamma   90.00
#
_symmetry.space_group_name_H-M   'P 1'
#
loop_
_entity.id
_entity.type
_entity.pdbx_description
1 polymer ?
#
loop_
_entity_poly.entity_id
_entity_poly.type
_entity_poly.pdbx_seq_one_letter_code
_entity_poly.pdbx_strand_id
1 'polypeptide(L)'
;MACSGNRGEKCGGALRISVYQISGHATGPNIALGRPAFQCSVGHGGSAGRAVDGNRNPQWAGNSCTHTHGENDPWWYVDLGRSVTVDHITIVNRRDCCSERITPFDVHVGDSTVVTRNPKVGGHHSFCPIDTERVVPCGGRRGRYVGIRLPGKRRVLTLCEVEVYAAPNLALGKPTVQSAVAHGGFASRATDGCRDPNWGSQCCTHTPGQTCPWLRVDLGAQVSVQWVVVINRADCCRERLNGFTIHIGNDPQVDRNPRCGGHHTIPAGKNKDAINCNGQRGRYVGIRLPGHGRVLTVCEIEVYAGTVTRKRTSEVRGTEGQGCGEHQEGDNWVSDGQDCTCDQNEVVCYEVICGVDGKEKPEEDQDGMLTCPEPAEEEETARGLLDENMDDWIDDYKE
;
A
#
# COMPACT_ATOMS: atom_id res chain seq x y z
N MET A 1 48.74 -6.07 -12.14
CA MET A 1 50.02 -5.50 -11.65
C MET A 1 49.69 -4.66 -10.43
N ALA A 2 50.37 -4.91 -9.32
CA ALA A 2 50.04 -4.38 -7.99
C ALA A 2 50.39 -2.89 -7.83
N CYS A 3 49.62 -2.17 -7.03
CA CYS A 3 50.05 -0.95 -6.37
C CYS A 3 50.30 -1.23 -4.88
N SER A 4 51.44 -0.72 -4.42
CA SER A 4 52.07 -0.87 -3.12
C SER A 4 51.84 0.37 -2.24
N GLY A 5 51.58 0.15 -0.94
CA GLY A 5 52.14 1.00 0.13
C GLY A 5 51.34 2.23 0.65
N ASN A 6 51.03 2.15 1.95
CA ASN A 6 51.03 3.20 3.00
C ASN A 6 49.98 4.34 3.08
N ARG A 7 49.41 4.42 4.31
CA ARG A 7 48.83 5.55 5.07
C ARG A 7 48.32 6.77 4.28
N GLY A 8 47.00 6.93 4.24
CA GLY A 8 46.41 8.28 4.14
C GLY A 8 45.04 8.42 3.49
N GLU A 9 44.51 7.42 2.79
CA GLU A 9 43.30 7.62 1.96
C GLU A 9 42.10 6.83 2.47
N LYS A 10 40.98 7.55 2.68
CA LYS A 10 39.68 7.01 3.03
C LYS A 10 38.90 6.68 1.75
N CYS A 11 38.61 5.39 1.52
CA CYS A 11 37.49 4.95 0.68
C CYS A 11 36.26 4.83 1.60
N GLY A 12 35.05 5.30 1.34
CA GLY A 12 34.31 5.58 0.11
C GLY A 12 32.91 5.00 0.38
N GLY A 13 31.87 5.84 0.43
CA GLY A 13 30.63 5.62 1.20
C GLY A 13 29.71 4.46 0.77
N ALA A 14 28.96 3.94 1.74
CA ALA A 14 28.04 2.81 1.61
C ALA A 14 26.83 3.08 0.70
N LEU A 15 26.45 2.05 -0.08
CA LEU A 15 25.20 1.99 -0.83
C LEU A 15 24.04 1.64 0.13
N ARG A 16 22.99 2.47 0.18
CA ARG A 16 21.79 2.19 0.97
C ARG A 16 20.77 1.42 0.14
N ILE A 17 20.64 0.12 0.39
CA ILE A 17 19.50 -0.67 -0.09
C ILE A 17 18.57 -0.92 1.10
N SER A 18 17.43 -0.23 1.11
CA SER A 18 16.35 -0.54 2.04
C SER A 18 15.47 -1.63 1.44
N VAL A 19 15.58 -2.86 1.96
CA VAL A 19 14.65 -3.95 1.65
C VAL A 19 13.43 -3.77 2.56
N TYR A 20 12.31 -3.31 2.00
CA TYR A 20 11.05 -3.19 2.73
C TYR A 20 10.19 -4.44 2.47
N GLN A 21 9.93 -5.24 3.51
CA GLN A 21 8.85 -6.25 3.47
C GLN A 21 7.56 -5.61 3.99
N ILE A 22 6.53 -5.53 3.14
CA ILE A 22 5.20 -5.05 3.52
C ILE A 22 4.58 -6.07 4.48
N SER A 23 4.52 -5.77 5.78
CA SER A 23 3.77 -6.61 6.73
C SER A 23 3.35 -5.80 7.94
N GLY A 24 2.40 -4.90 7.70
CA GLY A 24 1.84 -3.98 8.66
C GLY A 24 0.55 -3.43 8.12
N HIS A 25 -0.54 -3.89 8.68
CA HIS A 25 -1.85 -3.59 8.15
C HIS A 25 -2.33 -2.26 8.68
N ALA A 26 -2.99 -1.47 7.83
CA ALA A 26 -3.77 -0.34 8.30
C ALA A 26 -4.64 -0.84 9.47
N THR A 27 -4.49 -0.25 10.66
CA THR A 27 -5.24 -0.58 11.89
C THR A 27 -6.72 -0.19 11.81
N GLY A 28 -7.24 -0.04 10.59
CA GLY A 28 -8.65 0.22 10.34
C GLY A 28 -9.50 -1.05 10.56
N PRO A 29 -10.81 -0.90 10.75
CA PRO A 29 -11.71 -2.04 10.89
C PRO A 29 -11.76 -2.86 9.60
N ASN A 30 -11.94 -4.19 9.72
CA ASN A 30 -12.31 -5.03 8.59
C ASN A 30 -13.65 -4.54 8.01
N ILE A 31 -13.62 -3.90 6.84
CA ILE A 31 -14.80 -3.31 6.22
C ILE A 31 -15.67 -4.34 5.47
N ALA A 32 -15.20 -5.58 5.35
CA ALA A 32 -15.97 -6.71 4.81
C ALA A 32 -16.81 -7.42 5.87
N LEU A 33 -16.55 -7.21 7.17
CA LEU A 33 -17.26 -7.87 8.26
C LEU A 33 -18.79 -7.67 8.14
N GLY A 34 -19.52 -8.78 8.08
CA GLY A 34 -20.98 -8.84 7.97
C GLY A 34 -21.55 -8.33 6.63
N ARG A 35 -20.71 -8.05 5.63
CA ARG A 35 -21.16 -7.54 4.33
C ARG A 35 -21.82 -8.62 3.48
N PRO A 36 -22.75 -8.26 2.57
CA PRO A 36 -23.27 -9.22 1.60
C PRO A 36 -22.16 -9.84 0.75
N ALA A 37 -22.10 -11.17 0.74
CA ALA A 37 -21.15 -11.95 -0.02
C ALA A 37 -21.85 -12.96 -0.93
N PHE A 38 -21.23 -13.25 -2.07
CA PHE A 38 -21.79 -14.09 -3.13
C PHE A 38 -20.73 -15.03 -3.67
N GLN A 39 -21.13 -16.22 -4.11
CA GLN A 39 -20.25 -17.18 -4.74
C GLN A 39 -20.96 -17.92 -5.86
N CYS A 40 -20.20 -18.54 -6.77
CA CYS A 40 -20.74 -19.19 -7.96
C CYS A 40 -21.72 -20.34 -7.67
N SER A 41 -21.50 -21.08 -6.59
CA SER A 41 -22.37 -22.17 -6.14
C SER A 41 -22.14 -22.50 -4.66
N VAL A 42 -23.07 -23.16 -3.98
CA VAL A 42 -22.93 -23.55 -2.56
C VAL A 42 -22.80 -25.06 -2.45
N GLY A 43 -21.58 -25.55 -2.19
CA GLY A 43 -21.29 -26.94 -1.86
C GLY A 43 -21.31 -27.17 -0.34
N HIS A 44 -21.71 -28.36 0.09
CA HIS A 44 -21.63 -28.81 1.49
C HIS A 44 -22.20 -27.82 2.54
N GLY A 45 -23.14 -26.94 2.17
CA GLY A 45 -23.71 -25.93 3.06
C GLY A 45 -22.77 -24.75 3.41
N GLY A 46 -21.59 -24.65 2.79
CA GLY A 46 -20.65 -23.54 3.00
C GLY A 46 -21.06 -22.29 2.24
N SER A 47 -22.03 -21.54 2.78
CA SER A 47 -22.54 -20.30 2.17
C SER A 47 -21.49 -19.18 2.12
N ALA A 48 -21.63 -18.25 1.17
CA ALA A 48 -20.66 -17.18 0.92
C ALA A 48 -20.42 -16.24 2.12
N GLY A 49 -21.45 -16.03 2.94
CA GLY A 49 -21.38 -15.14 4.11
C GLY A 49 -20.42 -15.61 5.20
N ARG A 50 -20.05 -16.90 5.21
CA ARG A 50 -19.09 -17.46 6.17
C ARG A 50 -17.70 -16.83 6.06
N ALA A 51 -17.28 -16.41 4.86
CA ALA A 51 -15.99 -15.76 4.67
C ALA A 51 -15.94 -14.31 5.20
N VAL A 52 -17.02 -13.78 5.74
CA VAL A 52 -17.10 -12.41 6.27
C VAL A 52 -17.84 -12.37 7.59
N ASP A 53 -17.85 -13.49 8.33
CA ASP A 53 -18.59 -13.62 9.58
C ASP A 53 -17.74 -13.22 10.81
N GLY A 54 -16.45 -12.94 10.62
CA GLY A 54 -15.51 -12.53 11.66
C GLY A 54 -14.88 -13.71 12.41
N ASN A 55 -15.12 -14.95 12.00
CA ASN A 55 -14.58 -16.14 12.63
C ASN A 55 -13.55 -16.83 11.72
N ARG A 56 -12.27 -16.58 12.02
CA ARG A 56 -11.11 -17.08 11.28
C ARG A 56 -10.82 -18.58 11.44
N ASN A 57 -11.75 -19.39 11.97
CA ASN A 57 -11.48 -20.81 12.23
C ASN A 57 -11.15 -21.56 10.92
N PRO A 58 -9.92 -22.08 10.76
CA PRO A 58 -9.52 -22.69 9.50
C PRO A 58 -10.00 -24.15 9.37
N GLN A 59 -10.70 -24.69 10.37
CA GLN A 59 -11.23 -26.05 10.35
C GLN A 59 -12.65 -26.07 9.79
N TRP A 60 -12.93 -26.96 8.84
CA TRP A 60 -14.28 -27.12 8.29
C TRP A 60 -15.36 -27.40 9.33
N ALA A 61 -15.04 -28.23 10.33
CA ALA A 61 -15.94 -28.53 11.44
C ALA A 61 -16.30 -27.29 12.28
N GLY A 62 -15.50 -26.21 12.19
CA GLY A 62 -15.78 -24.91 12.78
C GLY A 62 -16.93 -24.14 12.13
N ASN A 63 -17.47 -24.61 11.01
CA ASN A 63 -18.63 -24.03 10.31
C ASN A 63 -18.47 -22.56 9.83
N SER A 64 -17.25 -22.04 9.75
CA SER A 64 -16.94 -20.69 9.20
C SER A 64 -16.25 -20.70 7.84
N CYS A 65 -16.16 -21.84 7.16
CA CYS A 65 -15.63 -21.87 5.80
C CYS A 65 -16.74 -21.92 4.76
N THR A 66 -16.59 -21.10 3.72
CA THR A 66 -17.35 -21.17 2.46
C THR A 66 -16.97 -22.43 1.69
N HIS A 67 -17.81 -22.88 0.77
CA HIS A 67 -17.48 -24.00 -0.11
C HIS A 67 -18.31 -23.95 -1.39
N THR A 68 -17.64 -24.07 -2.54
CA THR A 68 -18.26 -24.18 -3.88
C THR A 68 -18.36 -25.64 -4.32
N HIS A 69 -19.12 -25.96 -5.36
CA HIS A 69 -19.00 -27.28 -5.99
C HIS A 69 -17.68 -27.41 -6.77
N GLY A 70 -17.37 -28.63 -7.23
CA GLY A 70 -16.26 -28.84 -8.17
C GLY A 70 -16.65 -28.34 -9.56
N GLU A 71 -16.17 -27.17 -9.95
CA GLU A 71 -16.57 -26.48 -11.19
C GLU A 71 -15.42 -25.72 -11.86
N ASN A 72 -15.66 -25.17 -13.04
CA ASN A 72 -14.63 -24.40 -13.75
C ASN A 72 -14.61 -22.96 -13.24
N ASP A 73 -13.42 -22.46 -12.93
CA ASP A 73 -13.19 -21.08 -12.51
C ASP A 73 -14.10 -20.57 -11.37
N PRO A 74 -14.27 -21.31 -10.25
CA PRO A 74 -15.15 -20.88 -9.17
C PRO A 74 -14.71 -19.54 -8.59
N TRP A 75 -15.68 -18.77 -8.11
CA TRP A 75 -15.45 -17.42 -7.61
C TRP A 75 -16.30 -17.11 -6.39
N TRP A 76 -15.82 -16.15 -5.61
CA TRP A 76 -16.49 -15.53 -4.47
C TRP A 76 -16.25 -14.02 -4.54
N TYR A 77 -17.20 -13.19 -4.11
CA TYR A 77 -16.96 -11.77 -3.88
C TYR A 77 -17.80 -11.21 -2.73
N VAL A 78 -17.32 -10.11 -2.15
CA VAL A 78 -18.05 -9.29 -1.17
C VAL A 78 -18.39 -7.91 -1.73
N ASP A 79 -19.59 -7.42 -1.40
CA ASP A 79 -20.01 -6.05 -1.65
C ASP A 79 -19.72 -5.17 -0.41
N LEU A 80 -18.72 -4.28 -0.52
CA LEU A 80 -18.34 -3.36 0.54
C LEU A 80 -19.37 -2.24 0.78
N GLY A 81 -20.41 -2.15 -0.05
CA GLY A 81 -21.48 -1.15 -0.01
C GLY A 81 -21.11 0.18 -0.67
N ARG A 82 -19.82 0.52 -0.75
CA ARG A 82 -19.31 1.70 -1.46
C ARG A 82 -17.94 1.44 -2.05
N SER A 83 -17.59 2.18 -3.11
CA SER A 83 -16.26 2.12 -3.69
C SER A 83 -15.23 2.77 -2.76
N VAL A 84 -14.24 2.01 -2.32
CA VAL A 84 -13.16 2.45 -1.40
C VAL A 84 -11.80 2.07 -1.94
N THR A 85 -10.77 2.77 -1.50
CA THR A 85 -9.39 2.39 -1.77
C THR A 85 -8.98 1.30 -0.79
N VAL A 86 -8.74 0.10 -1.33
CA VAL A 86 -8.32 -1.07 -0.55
C VAL A 86 -6.83 -0.99 -0.32
N ASP A 87 -6.43 -1.04 0.95
CA ASP A 87 -5.04 -1.13 1.38
C ASP A 87 -4.50 -2.54 1.12
N HIS A 88 -5.15 -3.52 1.75
CA HIS A 88 -4.85 -4.93 1.60
C HIS A 88 -6.07 -5.78 1.91
N ILE A 89 -5.95 -7.07 1.57
CA ILE A 89 -6.94 -8.11 1.86
C ILE A 89 -6.20 -9.22 2.60
N THR A 90 -6.80 -9.74 3.68
CA THR A 90 -6.29 -10.92 4.37
C THR A 90 -7.24 -12.08 4.11
N ILE A 91 -6.71 -13.18 3.59
CA ILE A 91 -7.48 -14.37 3.23
C ILE A 91 -7.05 -15.51 4.14
N VAL A 92 -7.99 -16.11 4.86
CA VAL A 92 -7.77 -17.29 5.70
C VAL A 92 -8.24 -18.53 4.95
N ASN A 93 -7.31 -19.45 4.73
CA ASN A 93 -7.54 -20.70 4.03
C ASN A 93 -7.95 -21.82 5.01
N ARG A 94 -8.58 -22.86 4.47
CA ARG A 94 -8.88 -24.09 5.22
C ARG A 94 -7.60 -24.88 5.53
N ARG A 95 -7.55 -25.53 6.70
CA ARG A 95 -6.36 -26.27 7.18
C ARG A 95 -6.55 -27.70 7.64
N ASP A 96 -7.75 -28.11 8.03
CA ASP A 96 -8.01 -29.49 8.49
C ASP A 96 -7.86 -30.53 7.36
N CYS A 97 -8.00 -30.11 6.10
CA CYS A 97 -7.56 -30.85 4.92
C CYS A 97 -7.45 -29.88 3.74
N CYS A 98 -6.88 -30.37 2.64
CA CYS A 98 -7.19 -29.82 1.32
C CYS A 98 -6.73 -28.36 1.12
N SER A 99 -5.76 -27.90 1.91
CA SER A 99 -5.27 -26.52 1.90
C SER A 99 -4.61 -26.14 0.57
N GLU A 100 -4.12 -27.13 -0.18
CA GLU A 100 -3.54 -26.98 -1.51
C GLU A 100 -4.56 -26.50 -2.56
N ARG A 101 -5.86 -26.72 -2.32
CA ARG A 101 -6.93 -26.47 -3.31
C ARG A 101 -7.07 -25.02 -3.73
N ILE A 102 -6.62 -24.04 -2.94
CA ILE A 102 -6.77 -22.61 -3.27
C ILE A 102 -5.68 -22.12 -4.24
N THR A 103 -4.56 -22.84 -4.37
CA THR A 103 -3.41 -22.37 -5.17
C THR A 103 -3.50 -22.85 -6.62
N PRO A 104 -3.29 -22.00 -7.65
CA PRO A 104 -3.24 -20.53 -7.59
C PRO A 104 -4.63 -19.91 -7.53
N PHE A 105 -4.73 -18.67 -7.02
CA PHE A 105 -5.93 -17.85 -7.04
C PHE A 105 -5.66 -16.44 -7.58
N ASP A 106 -6.71 -15.80 -8.07
CA ASP A 106 -6.72 -14.41 -8.51
C ASP A 106 -7.52 -13.54 -7.53
N VAL A 107 -7.02 -12.34 -7.24
CA VAL A 107 -7.74 -11.31 -6.50
C VAL A 107 -8.10 -10.16 -7.43
N HIS A 108 -9.34 -9.69 -7.34
CA HIS A 108 -9.89 -8.63 -8.18
C HIS A 108 -10.55 -7.56 -7.31
N VAL A 109 -10.31 -6.29 -7.62
CA VAL A 109 -10.92 -5.15 -6.91
C VAL A 109 -11.46 -4.17 -7.95
N GLY A 110 -12.75 -3.83 -7.86
CA GLY A 110 -13.36 -2.86 -8.77
C GLY A 110 -14.85 -2.63 -8.50
N ASP A 111 -15.54 -2.03 -9.45
CA ASP A 111 -16.94 -1.58 -9.28
C ASP A 111 -17.96 -2.42 -10.06
N SER A 112 -17.56 -3.59 -10.58
CA SER A 112 -18.44 -4.56 -11.26
C SER A 112 -18.75 -5.77 -10.37
N THR A 113 -19.98 -6.27 -10.41
CA THR A 113 -20.38 -7.54 -9.77
C THR A 113 -19.84 -8.77 -10.51
N VAL A 114 -19.43 -8.61 -11.77
CA VAL A 114 -18.69 -9.65 -12.50
C VAL A 114 -17.21 -9.56 -12.13
N VAL A 115 -16.72 -10.51 -11.32
CA VAL A 115 -15.36 -10.54 -10.75
C VAL A 115 -14.27 -10.28 -11.81
N THR A 116 -14.35 -10.94 -12.95
CA THR A 116 -13.33 -10.85 -14.02
C THR A 116 -13.33 -9.55 -14.80
N ARG A 117 -14.38 -8.71 -14.69
CA ARG A 117 -14.37 -7.36 -15.27
C ARG A 117 -13.60 -6.37 -14.41
N ASN A 118 -13.37 -6.69 -13.14
CA ASN A 118 -12.56 -5.87 -12.26
C ASN A 118 -11.06 -6.13 -12.49
N PRO A 119 -10.20 -5.10 -12.40
CA PRO A 119 -8.76 -5.27 -12.49
C PRO A 119 -8.22 -6.29 -11.48
N LYS A 120 -7.28 -7.11 -11.92
CA LYS A 120 -6.50 -7.98 -11.02
C LYS A 120 -5.61 -7.15 -10.09
N VAL A 121 -5.46 -7.63 -8.88
CA VAL A 121 -4.47 -7.17 -7.90
C VAL A 121 -3.24 -8.06 -8.04
N GLY A 122 -2.18 -7.55 -8.67
CA GLY A 122 -0.99 -8.34 -8.97
C GLY A 122 -1.24 -9.47 -9.96
N GLY A 123 -0.41 -10.52 -9.88
CA GLY A 123 -0.53 -11.75 -10.65
C GLY A 123 -1.34 -12.83 -9.93
N HIS A 124 -1.07 -14.09 -10.28
CA HIS A 124 -1.57 -15.22 -9.50
C HIS A 124 -0.95 -15.22 -8.10
N HIS A 125 -1.80 -15.47 -7.10
CA HIS A 125 -1.40 -15.66 -5.73
C HIS A 125 -1.39 -17.14 -5.37
N SER A 126 -0.56 -17.50 -4.41
CA SER A 126 -0.43 -18.84 -3.87
C SER A 126 -0.37 -18.78 -2.34
N PHE A 127 -0.77 -19.88 -1.71
CA PHE A 127 -0.45 -20.16 -0.31
C PHE A 127 0.78 -21.08 -0.27
N CYS A 128 1.75 -20.75 0.59
CA CYS A 128 2.76 -21.72 0.98
C CYS A 128 2.05 -22.86 1.76
N PRO A 129 2.48 -24.13 1.65
CA PRO A 129 1.85 -25.23 2.36
C PRO A 129 1.75 -25.02 3.88
N ILE A 130 2.64 -24.22 4.49
CA ILE A 130 2.65 -23.91 5.93
C ILE A 130 1.87 -22.65 6.32
N ASP A 131 1.34 -21.89 5.36
CA ASP A 131 0.56 -20.68 5.63
C ASP A 131 -0.94 -20.95 5.76
N THR A 132 -1.54 -20.47 6.85
CA THR A 132 -3.00 -20.51 7.07
C THR A 132 -3.67 -19.25 6.52
N GLU A 133 -2.95 -18.14 6.50
CA GLU A 133 -3.44 -16.86 6.00
C GLU A 133 -2.50 -16.28 4.94
N ARG A 134 -3.07 -15.53 4.02
CA ARG A 134 -2.34 -14.79 3.00
C ARG A 134 -2.81 -13.36 2.96
N VAL A 135 -1.85 -12.47 3.12
CA VAL A 135 -2.01 -11.04 2.94
C VAL A 135 -1.77 -10.68 1.48
N VAL A 136 -2.69 -9.93 0.89
CA VAL A 136 -2.60 -9.42 -0.49
C VAL A 136 -2.62 -7.88 -0.46
N PRO A 137 -1.46 -7.22 -0.58
CA PRO A 137 -1.39 -5.78 -0.73
C PRO A 137 -2.10 -5.34 -2.01
N CYS A 138 -3.05 -4.42 -1.89
CA CYS A 138 -3.88 -3.98 -3.00
C CYS A 138 -3.31 -2.77 -3.75
N GLY A 139 -2.24 -2.15 -3.25
CA GLY A 139 -1.55 -1.08 -3.96
C GLY A 139 -2.45 0.11 -4.28
N GLY A 140 -3.35 0.47 -3.35
CA GLY A 140 -4.29 1.58 -3.56
C GLY A 140 -5.37 1.29 -4.62
N ARG A 141 -5.64 0.02 -4.94
CA ARG A 141 -6.74 -0.35 -5.84
C ARG A 141 -8.07 0.07 -5.24
N ARG A 142 -8.86 0.79 -6.03
CA ARG A 142 -10.19 1.27 -5.64
C ARG A 142 -11.28 0.39 -6.23
N GLY A 143 -12.23 -0.02 -5.40
CA GLY A 143 -13.41 -0.77 -5.82
C GLY A 143 -14.46 -0.91 -4.72
N ARG A 144 -15.70 -1.19 -5.13
CA ARG A 144 -16.80 -1.59 -4.25
C ARG A 144 -16.82 -3.09 -4.00
N TYR A 145 -16.38 -3.88 -4.96
CA TYR A 145 -16.38 -5.34 -4.89
C TYR A 145 -14.96 -5.87 -4.81
N VAL A 146 -14.73 -6.77 -3.85
CA VAL A 146 -13.51 -7.57 -3.72
C VAL A 146 -13.86 -9.00 -4.07
N GLY A 147 -13.22 -9.54 -5.11
CA GLY A 147 -13.48 -10.88 -5.62
C GLY A 147 -12.24 -11.77 -5.60
N ILE A 148 -12.45 -13.03 -5.27
CA ILE A 148 -11.45 -14.10 -5.33
C ILE A 148 -11.93 -15.11 -6.37
N ARG A 149 -11.07 -15.44 -7.34
CA ARG A 149 -11.36 -16.42 -8.39
C ARG A 149 -10.29 -17.50 -8.40
N LEU A 150 -10.72 -18.74 -8.63
CA LEU A 150 -9.87 -19.90 -8.70
C LEU A 150 -9.76 -20.40 -10.15
N PRO A 151 -8.79 -19.91 -10.95
CA PRO A 151 -8.69 -20.33 -12.35
C PRO A 151 -8.38 -21.83 -12.47
N GLY A 152 -9.03 -22.49 -13.43
CA GLY A 152 -8.83 -23.90 -13.76
C GLY A 152 -10.11 -24.71 -13.84
N LYS A 153 -9.97 -25.98 -14.27
CA LYS A 153 -11.11 -26.90 -14.44
C LYS A 153 -11.39 -27.67 -13.16
N ARG A 154 -12.67 -27.90 -12.86
CA ARG A 154 -13.16 -28.75 -11.75
C ARG A 154 -12.51 -28.44 -10.40
N ARG A 155 -12.34 -27.16 -10.09
CA ARG A 155 -11.76 -26.67 -8.84
C ARG A 155 -12.84 -26.40 -7.80
N VAL A 156 -12.40 -26.31 -6.55
CA VAL A 156 -13.25 -26.03 -5.38
C VAL A 156 -12.62 -24.87 -4.64
N LEU A 157 -13.36 -23.77 -4.53
CA LEU A 157 -13.02 -22.61 -3.69
C LEU A 157 -13.63 -22.78 -2.29
N THR A 158 -12.76 -22.64 -1.30
CA THR A 158 -13.07 -22.64 0.14
C THR A 158 -12.28 -21.48 0.77
N LEU A 159 -12.99 -20.62 1.48
CA LEU A 159 -12.45 -19.43 2.17
C LEU A 159 -13.03 -19.44 3.57
N CYS A 160 -12.18 -19.38 4.60
CA CYS A 160 -12.61 -19.39 5.99
C CYS A 160 -12.74 -17.99 6.59
N GLU A 161 -12.02 -17.00 6.06
CA GLU A 161 -12.29 -15.59 6.30
C GLU A 161 -11.64 -14.76 5.19
N VAL A 162 -12.26 -13.65 4.82
CA VAL A 162 -11.75 -12.64 3.89
C VAL A 162 -11.97 -11.28 4.52
N GLU A 163 -10.89 -10.72 5.01
CA GLU A 163 -10.87 -9.40 5.64
C GLU A 163 -10.40 -8.37 4.63
N VAL A 164 -11.10 -7.25 4.54
CA VAL A 164 -10.74 -6.15 3.64
C VAL A 164 -10.48 -4.92 4.47
N TYR A 165 -9.35 -4.27 4.22
CA TYR A 165 -8.94 -3.08 4.95
C TYR A 165 -8.77 -1.92 3.98
N ALA A 166 -9.38 -0.78 4.30
CA ALA A 166 -9.30 0.42 3.47
C ALA A 166 -8.14 1.32 3.89
N ALA A 167 -7.48 1.93 2.91
CA ALA A 167 -6.48 2.94 3.18
C ALA A 167 -7.16 4.30 3.45
N PRO A 168 -6.79 5.04 4.51
CA PRO A 168 -7.30 6.39 4.72
C PRO A 168 -6.75 7.35 3.67
N ASN A 169 -7.63 8.15 3.04
CA ASN A 169 -7.20 9.25 2.19
C ASN A 169 -6.66 10.39 3.07
N LEU A 170 -5.34 10.52 3.15
CA LEU A 170 -4.64 11.53 3.95
C LEU A 170 -4.85 12.96 3.44
N ALA A 171 -5.26 13.12 2.18
CA ALA A 171 -5.53 14.43 1.60
C ALA A 171 -6.95 14.93 1.88
N LEU A 172 -7.87 14.08 2.33
CA LEU A 172 -9.27 14.47 2.55
C LEU A 172 -9.38 15.63 3.54
N GLY A 173 -10.02 16.72 3.11
CA GLY A 173 -10.22 17.95 3.88
C GLY A 173 -8.95 18.75 4.16
N LYS A 174 -7.80 18.39 3.57
CA LYS A 174 -6.54 19.06 3.83
C LYS A 174 -6.44 20.43 3.14
N PRO A 175 -5.68 21.38 3.72
CA PRO A 175 -5.45 22.67 3.07
C PRO A 175 -4.77 22.52 1.72
N THR A 176 -5.25 23.28 0.75
CA THR A 176 -4.70 23.31 -0.60
C THR A 176 -4.43 24.73 -1.06
N VAL A 177 -3.41 24.87 -1.91
CA VAL A 177 -3.08 26.14 -2.57
C VAL A 177 -2.78 25.84 -4.02
N GLN A 178 -3.26 26.68 -4.92
CA GLN A 178 -2.91 26.61 -6.34
C GLN A 178 -2.37 27.95 -6.83
N SER A 179 -1.58 27.87 -7.89
CA SER A 179 -0.89 29.00 -8.52
C SER A 179 -1.80 30.18 -8.90
N ALA A 180 -3.03 29.93 -9.36
CA ALA A 180 -4.07 30.94 -9.56
C ALA A 180 -5.45 30.28 -9.70
N VAL A 181 -6.53 31.03 -9.47
CA VAL A 181 -7.91 30.53 -9.57
C VAL A 181 -8.61 31.13 -10.80
N ALA A 182 -9.30 30.29 -11.57
CA ALA A 182 -10.18 30.71 -12.64
C ALA A 182 -11.54 29.99 -12.53
N HIS A 183 -12.59 30.61 -13.06
CA HIS A 183 -13.94 30.03 -13.17
C HIS A 183 -14.52 29.45 -11.87
N GLY A 184 -14.10 29.97 -10.70
CA GLY A 184 -14.52 29.45 -9.39
C GLY A 184 -14.00 28.04 -9.05
N GLY A 185 -13.02 27.52 -9.79
CA GLY A 185 -12.36 26.24 -9.51
C GLY A 185 -11.29 26.38 -8.43
N PHE A 186 -11.71 26.61 -7.18
CA PHE A 186 -10.81 26.77 -6.03
C PHE A 186 -10.04 25.49 -5.71
N ALA A 187 -8.82 25.64 -5.19
CA ALA A 187 -7.92 24.54 -4.84
C ALA A 187 -8.54 23.53 -3.87
N SER A 188 -9.43 23.97 -2.96
CA SER A 188 -10.07 23.14 -1.94
C SER A 188 -10.86 21.97 -2.54
N ARG A 189 -11.31 22.10 -3.79
CA ARG A 189 -12.01 21.05 -4.53
C ARG A 189 -11.14 19.84 -4.84
N ALA A 190 -9.82 19.97 -4.82
CA ALA A 190 -8.94 18.83 -5.03
C ALA A 190 -8.90 17.86 -3.84
N THR A 191 -9.54 18.18 -2.72
CA THR A 191 -9.44 17.42 -1.48
C THR A 191 -10.77 17.37 -0.73
N ASP A 192 -11.88 17.75 -1.36
CA ASP A 192 -13.18 17.87 -0.69
C ASP A 192 -13.95 16.55 -0.62
N GLY A 193 -13.42 15.48 -1.23
CA GLY A 193 -14.07 14.17 -1.26
C GLY A 193 -15.04 14.00 -2.42
N CYS A 194 -15.31 15.04 -3.22
CA CYS A 194 -16.12 14.93 -4.40
C CYS A 194 -15.31 14.39 -5.58
N ARG A 195 -15.82 13.33 -6.22
CA ARG A 195 -15.11 12.60 -7.28
C ARG A 195 -15.78 12.70 -8.64
N ASP A 196 -16.81 13.53 -8.76
CA ASP A 196 -17.50 13.70 -10.03
C ASP A 196 -16.56 14.43 -11.01
N PRO A 197 -16.18 13.80 -12.12
CA PRO A 197 -15.22 14.37 -13.04
C PRO A 197 -15.83 15.40 -14.00
N ASN A 198 -17.13 15.67 -13.91
CA ASN A 198 -17.82 16.63 -14.77
C ASN A 198 -17.72 18.04 -14.17
N TRP A 199 -17.36 19.03 -14.98
CA TRP A 199 -17.20 20.41 -14.49
C TRP A 199 -18.48 20.98 -13.82
N GLY A 200 -19.65 20.64 -14.35
CA GLY A 200 -20.93 21.10 -13.81
C GLY A 200 -21.23 20.64 -12.39
N SER A 201 -20.55 19.59 -11.90
CA SER A 201 -20.68 19.09 -10.52
C SER A 201 -20.03 20.01 -9.48
N GLN A 202 -19.24 20.99 -9.92
CA GLN A 202 -18.45 21.86 -9.05
C GLN A 202 -17.40 21.14 -8.20
N CYS A 203 -16.95 19.96 -8.63
CA CYS A 203 -15.92 19.18 -7.92
C CYS A 203 -14.50 19.40 -8.45
N CYS A 204 -14.31 20.17 -9.52
CA CYS A 204 -12.99 20.37 -10.11
C CYS A 204 -12.36 21.74 -9.79
N THR A 205 -11.06 21.72 -9.52
CA THR A 205 -10.17 22.90 -9.49
C THR A 205 -9.97 23.46 -10.90
N HIS A 206 -9.52 24.71 -11.03
CA HIS A 206 -9.18 25.29 -12.32
C HIS A 206 -8.22 26.49 -12.17
N THR A 207 -7.09 26.45 -12.87
CA THR A 207 -6.19 27.61 -13.06
C THR A 207 -6.50 28.34 -14.37
N PRO A 208 -6.18 29.63 -14.54
CA PRO A 208 -6.14 30.23 -15.87
C PRO A 208 -5.03 29.59 -16.73
N GLY A 209 -5.03 29.88 -18.02
CA GLY A 209 -3.93 29.52 -18.92
C GLY A 209 -2.67 30.28 -18.54
N GLN A 210 -1.62 29.59 -18.10
CA GLN A 210 -0.39 30.20 -17.63
C GLN A 210 0.83 29.28 -17.79
N THR A 211 2.02 29.79 -17.48
CA THR A 211 3.24 28.98 -17.50
C THR A 211 3.34 28.14 -16.24
N CYS A 212 3.54 26.83 -16.40
CA CYS A 212 3.80 25.88 -15.31
C CYS A 212 2.81 25.97 -14.12
N PRO A 213 1.48 25.92 -14.34
CA PRO A 213 0.52 25.95 -13.24
C PRO A 213 0.74 24.77 -12.30
N TRP A 214 0.48 25.02 -11.01
CA TRP A 214 0.66 24.05 -9.95
C TRP A 214 -0.47 24.16 -8.91
N LEU A 215 -0.65 23.07 -8.17
CA LEU A 215 -1.54 22.89 -7.03
C LEU A 215 -0.77 22.06 -5.99
N ARG A 216 -0.91 22.36 -4.70
CA ARG A 216 -0.39 21.53 -3.62
C ARG A 216 -1.43 21.26 -2.54
N VAL A 217 -1.24 20.13 -1.89
CA VAL A 217 -1.91 19.71 -0.66
C VAL A 217 -0.89 19.78 0.49
N ASP A 218 -1.28 20.36 1.62
CA ASP A 218 -0.53 20.27 2.88
C ASP A 218 -1.15 19.17 3.75
N LEU A 219 -0.44 18.05 3.92
CA LEU A 219 -0.93 16.92 4.71
C LEU A 219 -0.97 17.21 6.23
N GLY A 220 -0.28 18.28 6.66
CA GLY A 220 -0.16 18.72 8.05
C GLY A 220 1.04 18.11 8.78
N ALA A 221 1.51 16.95 8.35
CA ALA A 221 2.69 16.27 8.90
C ALA A 221 3.46 15.54 7.78
N GLN A 222 4.73 15.25 8.03
CA GLN A 222 5.52 14.43 7.10
C GLN A 222 5.05 12.98 7.17
N VAL A 223 4.65 12.41 6.03
CA VAL A 223 4.24 11.01 5.91
C VAL A 223 5.02 10.31 4.80
N SER A 224 5.07 8.98 4.85
CA SER A 224 5.62 8.13 3.79
C SER A 224 4.54 7.91 2.72
N VAL A 225 4.54 8.69 1.65
CA VAL A 225 3.50 8.63 0.61
C VAL A 225 3.77 7.46 -0.33
N GLN A 226 2.86 6.49 -0.35
CA GLN A 226 2.95 5.34 -1.24
C GLN A 226 2.17 5.56 -2.53
N TRP A 227 0.95 6.09 -2.46
CA TRP A 227 0.12 6.28 -3.63
C TRP A 227 -0.47 7.68 -3.68
N VAL A 228 -0.47 8.27 -4.87
CA VAL A 228 -1.22 9.48 -5.18
C VAL A 228 -2.22 9.15 -6.28
N VAL A 229 -3.51 9.26 -5.98
CA VAL A 229 -4.58 9.10 -6.96
C VAL A 229 -5.00 10.47 -7.45
N VAL A 230 -5.01 10.64 -8.77
CA VAL A 230 -5.42 11.89 -9.41
C VAL A 230 -6.66 11.63 -10.25
N ILE A 231 -7.76 12.32 -9.94
CA ILE A 231 -8.98 12.32 -10.74
C ILE A 231 -8.97 13.59 -11.60
N ASN A 232 -9.01 13.38 -12.92
CA ASN A 232 -9.06 14.41 -13.94
C ASN A 232 -10.49 14.60 -14.43
N ARG A 233 -10.69 15.71 -15.11
CA ARG A 233 -11.93 16.08 -15.76
C ARG A 233 -12.28 15.12 -16.90
N ALA A 234 -13.56 14.76 -17.03
CA ALA A 234 -14.03 13.77 -18.02
C ALA A 234 -15.01 14.32 -19.06
N ASP A 235 -15.75 15.40 -18.78
CA ASP A 235 -16.74 15.98 -19.69
C ASP A 235 -16.14 16.74 -20.88
N CYS A 236 -14.88 17.20 -20.77
CA CYS A 236 -14.08 17.70 -21.88
C CYS A 236 -12.60 17.72 -21.51
N CYS A 237 -11.75 17.98 -22.50
CA CYS A 237 -10.45 18.61 -22.27
C CYS A 237 -9.47 17.78 -21.40
N ARG A 238 -9.69 16.46 -21.33
CA ARG A 238 -8.93 15.51 -20.52
C ARG A 238 -7.43 15.57 -20.80
N GLU A 239 -7.05 15.88 -22.03
CA GLU A 239 -5.68 15.98 -22.51
C GLU A 239 -4.90 17.14 -21.88
N ARG A 240 -5.57 18.13 -21.28
CA ARG A 240 -4.90 19.28 -20.65
C ARG A 240 -3.93 18.86 -19.55
N LEU A 241 -4.22 17.78 -18.83
CA LEU A 241 -3.39 17.28 -17.73
C LEU A 241 -2.16 16.49 -18.22
N ASN A 242 -2.05 16.16 -19.52
CA ASN A 242 -0.97 15.30 -20.02
C ASN A 242 0.42 15.87 -19.70
N GLY A 243 1.32 15.00 -19.22
CA GLY A 243 2.69 15.35 -18.87
C GLY A 243 2.83 16.09 -17.54
N PHE A 244 1.85 15.98 -16.63
CA PHE A 244 1.97 16.52 -15.27
C PHE A 244 3.05 15.80 -14.47
N THR A 245 3.60 16.46 -13.46
CA THR A 245 4.56 15.89 -12.51
C THR A 245 3.99 15.96 -11.10
N ILE A 246 4.28 14.94 -10.30
CA ILE A 246 3.95 14.91 -8.86
C ILE A 246 5.23 15.17 -8.08
N HIS A 247 5.18 16.01 -7.06
CA HIS A 247 6.31 16.36 -6.21
C HIS A 247 5.95 16.16 -4.74
N ILE A 248 6.84 15.54 -3.97
CA ILE A 248 6.60 15.20 -2.56
C ILE A 248 7.81 15.59 -1.72
N GLY A 249 7.58 16.39 -0.69
CA GLY A 249 8.65 16.82 0.21
C GLY A 249 8.15 17.79 1.28
N ASN A 250 9.08 18.55 1.87
CA ASN A 250 8.80 19.44 3.00
C ASN A 250 8.90 20.93 2.65
N ASP A 251 9.22 21.28 1.40
CA ASP A 251 9.22 22.66 0.94
C ASP A 251 7.80 23.05 0.46
N PRO A 252 7.22 24.19 0.88
CA PRO A 252 5.93 24.64 0.36
C PRO A 252 5.96 24.95 -1.15
N GLN A 253 7.11 25.23 -1.75
CA GLN A 253 7.25 25.39 -3.20
C GLN A 253 7.32 24.03 -3.88
N VAL A 254 6.35 23.74 -4.76
CA VAL A 254 6.15 22.42 -5.37
C VAL A 254 7.40 21.92 -6.11
N ASP A 255 8.05 22.78 -6.88
CA ASP A 255 9.21 22.45 -7.72
C ASP A 255 10.54 22.29 -6.98
N ARG A 256 10.61 22.68 -5.70
CA ARG A 256 11.78 22.41 -4.85
C ARG A 256 11.77 21.01 -4.24
N ASN A 257 10.64 20.32 -4.30
CA ASN A 257 10.54 18.96 -3.81
C ASN A 257 10.88 17.93 -4.89
N PRO A 258 11.45 16.76 -4.52
CA PRO A 258 11.72 15.68 -5.46
C PRO A 258 10.45 15.17 -6.14
N ARG A 259 10.58 14.74 -7.39
CA ARG A 259 9.46 14.19 -8.16
C ARG A 259 9.15 12.77 -7.69
N CYS A 260 7.87 12.47 -7.53
CA CYS A 260 7.37 11.09 -7.49
C CYS A 260 7.36 10.57 -8.93
N GLY A 261 8.43 9.88 -9.31
CA GLY A 261 8.63 9.36 -10.66
C GLY A 261 8.85 10.46 -11.72
N GLY A 262 8.37 10.20 -12.94
CA GLY A 262 8.57 11.07 -14.10
C GLY A 262 7.38 11.97 -14.44
N HIS A 263 7.16 12.16 -15.74
CA HIS A 263 5.94 12.76 -16.27
C HIS A 263 4.81 11.72 -16.32
N HIS A 264 3.64 12.11 -15.86
CA HIS A 264 2.46 11.26 -15.76
C HIS A 264 1.41 11.69 -16.78
N THR A 265 0.57 10.74 -17.18
CA THR A 265 -0.60 10.95 -18.03
C THR A 265 -1.66 9.95 -17.63
N ILE A 266 -2.93 10.36 -17.58
CA ILE A 266 -4.02 9.43 -17.30
C ILE A 266 -4.32 8.62 -18.57
N PRO A 267 -4.41 7.27 -18.48
CA PRO A 267 -4.64 6.43 -19.65
C PRO A 267 -5.88 6.82 -20.46
N ALA A 268 -5.80 6.65 -21.79
CA ALA A 268 -6.91 6.94 -22.68
C ALA A 268 -8.18 6.16 -22.28
N GLY A 269 -9.33 6.84 -22.30
CA GLY A 269 -10.62 6.25 -21.88
C GLY A 269 -10.82 6.19 -20.36
N LYS A 270 -9.84 6.65 -19.56
CA LYS A 270 -9.98 6.82 -18.11
C LYS A 270 -9.94 8.29 -17.73
N ASN A 271 -10.46 8.59 -16.54
CA ASN A 271 -10.42 9.91 -15.93
C ASN A 271 -9.67 9.91 -14.59
N LYS A 272 -9.08 8.78 -14.18
CA LYS A 272 -8.31 8.67 -12.95
C LYS A 272 -7.11 7.76 -13.14
N ASP A 273 -6.05 8.00 -12.37
CA ASP A 273 -4.92 7.08 -12.25
C ASP A 273 -4.34 7.09 -10.84
N ALA A 274 -3.70 5.97 -10.46
CA ALA A 274 -3.04 5.79 -9.17
C ALA A 274 -1.53 5.67 -9.39
N ILE A 275 -0.78 6.67 -8.93
CA ILE A 275 0.66 6.78 -9.13
C ILE A 275 1.37 6.23 -7.89
N ASN A 276 2.26 5.27 -8.08
CA ASN A 276 3.11 4.75 -7.02
C ASN A 276 4.28 5.70 -6.76
N CYS A 277 4.38 6.22 -5.54
CA CYS A 277 5.45 7.11 -5.08
C CYS A 277 6.47 6.40 -4.18
N ASN A 278 6.38 5.07 -4.04
CA ASN A 278 7.40 4.22 -3.39
C ASN A 278 7.81 4.70 -1.98
N GLY A 279 6.85 5.18 -1.20
CA GLY A 279 7.11 5.62 0.18
C GLY A 279 7.87 6.95 0.29
N GLN A 280 7.85 7.79 -0.74
CA GLN A 280 8.52 9.09 -0.70
C GLN A 280 8.00 9.94 0.46
N ARG A 281 8.93 10.43 1.30
CA ARG A 281 8.58 11.15 2.53
C ARG A 281 8.36 12.64 2.27
N GLY A 282 7.22 13.17 2.70
CA GLY A 282 6.93 14.61 2.60
C GLY A 282 5.68 15.04 3.35
N ARG A 283 5.61 16.33 3.68
CA ARG A 283 4.41 17.01 4.19
C ARG A 283 3.53 17.54 3.06
N TYR A 284 4.15 17.97 1.97
CA TYR A 284 3.46 18.54 0.82
C TYR A 284 3.42 17.54 -0.34
N VAL A 285 2.27 17.41 -0.98
CA VAL A 285 2.08 16.71 -2.24
C VAL A 285 1.62 17.73 -3.27
N GLY A 286 2.42 17.94 -4.31
CA GLY A 286 2.15 18.94 -5.35
C GLY A 286 2.01 18.33 -6.73
N ILE A 287 1.05 18.82 -7.50
CA ILE A 287 0.94 18.58 -8.94
C ILE A 287 1.41 19.83 -9.67
N ARG A 288 2.35 19.66 -10.60
CA ARG A 288 2.82 20.72 -11.49
C ARG A 288 2.59 20.29 -12.93
N LEU A 289 2.22 21.24 -13.79
CA LEU A 289 1.96 20.98 -15.20
C LEU A 289 2.92 21.81 -16.07
N PRO A 290 4.09 21.27 -16.45
CA PRO A 290 5.11 22.01 -17.19
C PRO A 290 4.63 22.52 -18.57
N GLY A 291 5.16 23.66 -18.98
CA GLY A 291 4.89 24.28 -20.30
C GLY A 291 4.19 25.64 -20.22
N HIS A 292 4.08 26.32 -21.35
CA HIS A 292 3.44 27.63 -21.48
C HIS A 292 1.95 27.51 -21.82
N GLY A 293 1.15 28.46 -21.34
CA GLY A 293 -0.29 28.51 -21.64
C GLY A 293 -1.09 27.30 -21.17
N ARG A 294 -0.58 26.56 -20.18
CA ARG A 294 -1.23 25.35 -19.65
C ARG A 294 -2.34 25.71 -18.67
N VAL A 295 -3.35 24.86 -18.62
CA VAL A 295 -4.48 24.94 -17.67
C VAL A 295 -4.46 23.69 -16.81
N LEU A 296 -4.33 23.86 -15.50
CA LEU A 296 -4.40 22.76 -14.54
C LEU A 296 -5.83 22.62 -14.02
N THR A 297 -6.40 21.43 -14.21
CA THR A 297 -7.71 21.03 -13.71
C THR A 297 -7.56 19.64 -13.08
N VAL A 298 -7.91 19.54 -11.80
CA VAL A 298 -7.92 18.30 -11.02
C VAL A 298 -9.21 18.27 -10.23
N CYS A 299 -9.93 17.16 -10.29
CA CYS A 299 -11.23 16.97 -9.63
C CYS A 299 -11.13 16.28 -8.27
N GLU A 300 -10.06 15.53 -8.02
CA GLU A 300 -9.75 15.03 -6.68
C GLU A 300 -8.28 14.57 -6.66
N ILE A 301 -7.62 14.78 -5.54
CA ILE A 301 -6.32 14.22 -5.18
C ILE A 301 -6.54 13.40 -3.92
N GLU A 302 -6.19 12.12 -4.02
CA GLU A 302 -6.14 11.24 -2.86
C GLU A 302 -4.68 10.86 -2.58
N VAL A 303 -4.30 10.88 -1.31
CA VAL A 303 -2.95 10.53 -0.87
C VAL A 303 -3.05 9.39 0.12
N TYR A 304 -2.29 8.33 -0.11
CA TYR A 304 -2.26 7.15 0.74
C TYR A 304 -0.84 6.90 1.20
N ALA A 305 -0.66 6.75 2.52
CA ALA A 305 0.64 6.36 3.06
C ALA A 305 0.93 4.89 2.77
N GLY A 306 2.22 4.57 2.68
CA GLY A 306 2.67 3.19 2.79
C GLY A 306 2.63 2.79 4.25
N THR A 307 2.03 1.65 4.55
CA THR A 307 2.19 1.04 5.86
C THR A 307 3.61 0.47 5.95
N VAL A 308 4.54 1.27 6.45
CA VAL A 308 5.87 0.80 6.84
C VAL A 308 5.73 0.29 8.27
N THR A 309 5.51 -1.01 8.44
CA THR A 309 5.87 -1.66 9.71
C THR A 309 7.30 -2.12 9.65
N ARG A 310 7.99 -1.90 10.77
CA ARG A 310 9.27 -2.50 11.06
C ARG A 310 9.00 -3.90 11.60
N LYS A 311 9.57 -4.94 10.99
CA LYS A 311 9.72 -6.23 11.68
C LYS A 311 10.84 -6.08 12.71
N ARG A 312 10.73 -6.81 13.83
CA ARG A 312 11.90 -7.11 14.66
C ARG A 312 12.81 -8.06 13.90
N THR A 313 14.12 -7.91 14.04
CA THR A 313 15.13 -8.77 13.39
C THR A 313 14.88 -10.25 13.66
N SER A 314 14.33 -10.59 14.83
CA SER A 314 13.92 -11.94 15.25
C SER A 314 12.79 -12.59 14.43
N GLU A 315 12.07 -11.82 13.62
CA GLU A 315 10.98 -12.28 12.76
C GLU A 315 11.43 -12.46 11.29
N VAL A 316 12.73 -12.23 11.01
CA VAL A 316 13.37 -12.51 9.72
C VAL A 316 13.90 -13.95 9.76
N ARG A 317 13.11 -14.90 9.24
CA ARG A 317 13.58 -16.26 8.97
C ARG A 317 13.89 -16.37 7.49
N GLY A 318 15.17 -16.45 7.13
CA GLY A 318 15.71 -17.00 5.88
C GLY A 318 15.09 -16.53 4.55
N THR A 319 15.85 -15.74 3.79
CA THR A 319 15.82 -15.59 2.32
C THR A 319 14.56 -16.06 1.56
N GLU A 320 13.48 -15.29 1.63
CA GLU A 320 12.46 -15.31 0.57
C GLU A 320 12.83 -14.28 -0.50
N GLY A 321 13.49 -14.75 -1.56
CA GLY A 321 13.43 -14.09 -2.87
C GLY A 321 14.72 -13.51 -3.45
N GLN A 322 15.86 -14.22 -3.34
CA GLN A 322 16.83 -14.46 -4.42
C GLN A 322 18.06 -15.16 -3.81
N GLY A 323 18.14 -16.47 -4.05
CA GLY A 323 19.38 -17.22 -3.84
C GLY A 323 20.39 -16.90 -4.94
N CYS A 324 21.66 -17.13 -4.62
CA CYS A 324 22.79 -16.92 -5.50
C CYS A 324 22.66 -17.80 -6.76
N GLY A 325 22.67 -17.18 -7.94
CA GLY A 325 22.67 -17.88 -9.22
C GLY A 325 23.06 -16.94 -10.36
N GLU A 326 23.84 -17.45 -11.32
CA GLU A 326 24.38 -16.70 -12.45
C GLU A 326 23.27 -16.10 -13.32
N HIS A 327 23.33 -14.79 -13.56
CA HIS A 327 22.50 -14.10 -14.56
C HIS A 327 23.35 -13.75 -15.78
N GLN A 328 22.83 -14.09 -16.97
CA GLN A 328 23.44 -13.81 -18.27
C GLN A 328 23.16 -12.37 -18.77
N GLU A 329 24.08 -11.88 -19.60
CA GLU A 329 24.16 -10.55 -20.18
C GLU A 329 22.89 -10.16 -20.99
N GLY A 330 22.21 -9.07 -20.62
CA GLY A 330 21.04 -8.56 -21.33
C GLY A 330 20.04 -7.68 -20.55
N ASP A 331 20.14 -7.60 -19.22
CA ASP A 331 19.27 -6.72 -18.42
C ASP A 331 19.83 -5.28 -18.38
N ASN A 332 19.08 -4.33 -18.94
CA ASN A 332 19.50 -2.93 -19.05
C ASN A 332 19.39 -2.19 -17.72
N TRP A 333 20.55 -1.74 -17.21
CA TRP A 333 20.70 -0.68 -16.21
C TRP A 333 21.14 0.61 -16.91
N VAL A 334 20.78 1.79 -16.37
CA VAL A 334 21.43 3.07 -16.76
C VAL A 334 22.04 3.70 -15.52
N SER A 335 23.36 3.81 -15.53
CA SER A 335 24.21 4.51 -14.56
C SER A 335 24.64 5.88 -15.11
N ASP A 336 24.83 6.88 -14.24
CA ASP A 336 25.69 8.03 -14.52
C ASP A 336 27.08 7.76 -13.90
N GLY A 337 27.98 7.26 -14.75
CA GLY A 337 29.24 6.66 -14.35
C GLY A 337 30.18 7.57 -13.55
N GLN A 338 30.76 7.02 -12.47
CA GLN A 338 32.15 6.56 -12.47
C GLN A 338 32.48 5.73 -11.21
N ASP A 339 32.78 4.46 -11.47
CA ASP A 339 33.59 3.42 -10.81
C ASP A 339 33.49 3.11 -9.31
N CYS A 340 32.89 1.95 -9.06
CA CYS A 340 32.97 1.10 -7.88
C CYS A 340 33.95 -0.06 -8.15
N THR A 341 34.66 -0.58 -7.13
CA THR A 341 35.22 -1.94 -7.19
C THR A 341 35.11 -2.65 -5.84
N CYS A 342 34.44 -3.80 -5.83
CA CYS A 342 34.52 -4.83 -4.78
C CYS A 342 35.58 -5.87 -5.16
N ASP A 343 36.13 -6.59 -4.18
CA ASP A 343 36.96 -7.77 -4.43
C ASP A 343 36.17 -8.87 -5.15
N GLN A 344 36.90 -9.73 -5.87
CA GLN A 344 36.41 -10.59 -6.96
C GLN A 344 35.38 -11.67 -6.60
N ASN A 345 34.70 -11.63 -5.44
CA ASN A 345 33.69 -12.64 -5.08
C ASN A 345 32.57 -12.22 -4.10
N GLU A 346 32.33 -10.94 -3.80
CA GLU A 346 31.22 -10.54 -2.91
C GLU A 346 30.30 -9.47 -3.53
N VAL A 347 28.99 -9.69 -3.39
CA VAL A 347 27.92 -8.84 -3.93
C VAL A 347 26.94 -8.55 -2.79
N VAL A 348 26.84 -7.27 -2.40
CA VAL A 348 25.88 -6.61 -1.47
C VAL A 348 26.34 -6.32 -0.03
N CYS A 349 26.27 -5.03 0.37
CA CYS A 349 26.36 -4.53 1.75
C CYS A 349 24.98 -4.02 2.24
N TYR A 350 24.68 -4.13 3.54
CA TYR A 350 23.45 -3.62 4.18
C TYR A 350 23.75 -2.73 5.41
N GLU A 351 22.82 -1.85 5.79
CA GLU A 351 22.90 -0.97 6.99
C GLU A 351 21.77 -1.33 7.97
N VAL A 352 22.12 -1.53 9.24
CA VAL A 352 21.17 -1.82 10.32
C VAL A 352 20.86 -0.51 11.04
N ILE A 353 19.57 -0.17 11.18
CA ILE A 353 19.11 1.08 11.79
C ILE A 353 18.25 0.73 13.00
N CYS A 354 18.69 1.13 14.19
CA CYS A 354 18.08 0.75 15.46
C CYS A 354 17.33 1.91 16.13
N GLY A 355 16.34 1.57 16.95
CA GLY A 355 15.52 2.52 17.70
C GLY A 355 14.38 3.16 16.92
N VAL A 356 13.40 3.69 17.67
CA VAL A 356 12.20 4.35 17.11
C VAL A 356 12.54 5.54 16.20
N ASP A 357 13.61 6.27 16.51
CA ASP A 357 14.09 7.42 15.76
C ASP A 357 15.32 7.14 14.88
N GLY A 358 15.81 5.89 14.84
CA GLY A 358 16.95 5.46 14.02
C GLY A 358 18.31 5.90 14.54
N LYS A 359 18.42 6.30 15.81
CA LYS A 359 19.67 6.77 16.42
C LYS A 359 20.38 5.74 17.30
N GLU A 360 19.73 4.61 17.60
CA GLU A 360 20.40 3.56 18.37
C GLU A 360 21.46 2.90 17.50
N LYS A 361 22.57 2.54 18.14
CA LYS A 361 23.68 1.88 17.45
C LYS A 361 23.41 0.39 17.36
N PRO A 362 23.59 -0.23 16.18
CA PRO A 362 23.57 -1.67 16.05
C PRO A 362 24.70 -2.34 16.85
N GLU A 363 24.47 -3.56 17.30
CA GLU A 363 25.42 -4.43 17.99
C GLU A 363 25.68 -5.69 17.15
N GLU A 364 26.90 -6.22 17.22
CA GLU A 364 27.31 -7.39 16.44
C GLU A 364 26.99 -8.69 17.22
N ASP A 365 26.28 -9.62 16.59
CA ASP A 365 25.94 -10.90 17.21
C ASP A 365 27.10 -11.92 17.14
N GLN A 366 26.86 -13.09 17.72
CA GLN A 366 27.83 -14.20 17.77
C GLN A 366 28.28 -14.71 16.39
N ASP A 367 27.53 -14.39 15.33
CA ASP A 367 27.79 -14.78 13.95
C ASP A 367 28.39 -13.63 13.13
N GLY A 368 28.72 -12.49 13.76
CA GLY A 368 29.33 -11.33 13.10
C GLY A 368 28.32 -10.45 12.36
N MET A 369 27.02 -10.59 12.65
CA MET A 369 25.96 -9.85 11.98
C MET A 369 25.50 -8.67 12.84
N LEU A 370 25.27 -7.51 12.23
CA LEU A 370 24.74 -6.34 12.95
C LEU A 370 23.25 -6.57 13.28
N THR A 371 22.88 -6.33 14.53
CA THR A 371 21.53 -6.47 15.11
C THR A 371 21.20 -5.22 15.91
N CYS A 372 19.95 -5.08 16.37
CA CYS A 372 19.60 -3.98 17.26
C CYS A 372 19.65 -4.44 18.71
N PRO A 373 20.11 -3.57 19.64
CA PRO A 373 20.10 -3.89 21.06
C PRO A 373 18.70 -4.34 21.46
N GLU A 374 18.61 -5.46 22.18
CA GLU A 374 17.33 -5.86 22.73
C GLU A 374 16.84 -4.75 23.69
N PRO A 375 15.57 -4.32 23.61
CA PRO A 375 15.04 -3.38 24.58
C PRO A 375 15.26 -4.00 25.96
N ALA A 376 15.87 -3.24 26.88
CA ALA A 376 15.95 -3.65 28.27
C ALA A 376 14.55 -4.09 28.70
N GLU A 377 14.43 -5.28 29.30
CA GLU A 377 13.17 -5.72 29.87
C GLU A 377 12.73 -4.65 30.88
N GLU A 378 11.86 -3.73 30.45
CA GLU A 378 11.06 -2.95 31.37
C GLU A 378 10.14 -3.96 32.04
N GLU A 379 10.57 -4.40 33.22
CA GLU A 379 9.76 -5.11 34.19
C GLU A 379 8.37 -4.46 34.20
N GLU A 380 7.35 -5.23 33.80
CA GLU A 380 5.95 -4.81 33.74
C GLU A 380 5.51 -4.15 35.05
N THR A 381 5.62 -2.83 35.14
CA THR A 381 4.98 -2.02 36.19
C THR A 381 3.60 -1.52 35.72
N ALA A 382 2.96 -2.26 34.82
CA ALA A 382 1.54 -2.11 34.51
C ALA A 382 0.62 -2.70 35.61
N ARG A 383 1.19 -3.36 36.63
CA ARG A 383 0.47 -3.83 37.83
C ARG A 383 0.56 -2.91 39.06
N GLY A 384 1.39 -1.86 39.03
CA GLY A 384 1.54 -0.91 40.15
C GLY A 384 0.68 0.36 40.04
N LEU A 385 0.28 0.75 38.83
CA LEU A 385 -0.47 2.00 38.58
C LEU A 385 -1.99 1.79 38.48
N LEU A 386 -2.47 0.54 38.55
CA LEU A 386 -3.89 0.21 38.58
C LEU A 386 -4.43 -0.10 39.98
N ASP A 387 -3.56 -0.36 40.97
CA ASP A 387 -3.97 -0.64 42.35
C ASP A 387 -4.02 0.60 43.26
N GLU A 388 -3.43 1.75 42.88
CA GLU A 388 -3.50 2.98 43.69
C GLU A 388 -4.65 3.94 43.31
N ASN A 389 -5.44 3.62 42.27
CA ASN A 389 -6.52 4.51 41.79
C ASN A 389 -7.92 3.89 41.76
N MET A 390 -8.10 2.69 42.35
CA MET A 390 -9.40 2.02 42.40
C MET A 390 -10.07 2.09 43.78
N ASP A 391 -9.32 2.41 44.84
CA ASP A 391 -9.89 2.58 46.19
C ASP A 391 -10.52 3.97 46.41
N ASP A 392 -10.13 5.00 45.65
CA ASP A 392 -10.70 6.36 45.77
C ASP A 392 -12.00 6.56 44.97
N TRP A 393 -12.44 5.58 44.16
CA TRP A 393 -13.62 5.71 43.28
C TRP A 393 -14.84 4.87 43.73
N ILE A 394 -14.76 4.16 44.86
CA ILE A 394 -15.83 3.26 45.35
C ILE A 394 -16.65 3.85 46.52
N ASP A 395 -16.29 5.02 47.06
CA ASP A 395 -17.05 5.67 48.13
C ASP A 395 -18.09 6.71 47.66
N ASP A 396 -18.12 7.08 46.38
CA ASP A 396 -19.04 8.12 45.87
C ASP A 396 -20.33 7.58 45.20
N TYR A 397 -20.59 6.26 45.32
CA TYR A 397 -21.80 5.60 44.79
C TYR A 397 -22.63 4.85 45.85
N LYS A 398 -22.52 5.27 47.12
CA LYS A 398 -23.41 4.82 48.20
C LYS A 398 -24.02 6.01 48.96
N GLU A 399 -24.81 6.82 48.28
CA GLU A 399 -25.96 7.53 48.87
C GLU A 399 -27.16 7.53 47.92
#